data_AF-A0A2D5S2H0-F1
#
_entry.id   AF-A0A2D5S2H0-F1
#
_cell.length_a   1.000
_cell.length_b   1.000
_cell.length_c   1.000
_cell.angle_alpha   90.00
_cell.angle_beta   90.00
_cell.angle_gamma   90.00
#
_symmetry.space_group_name_H-M   'P 1'
#
loop_
_entity.id
_entity.type
_entity.pdbx_description
1 polymer ?
#
loop_
_entity_poly.entity_id
_entity_poly.type
_entity_poly.pdbx_seq_one_letter_code
_entity_poly.pdbx_strand_id
1 'polypeptide(L)' 'MRLQDWIKSLGFGGQSWVARSINVSPKTVNEWFHLRRSPKSKSRNRLRRLSGGKVDFSLFDLEYEQKQAEREAERAA' A
#
# COMPACT_ATOMS: atom_id res chain seq x y z
N MET A 1 -0.43 0.92 11.45
CA MET A 1 0.64 1.86 11.00
C MET A 1 0.65 1.95 9.48
N ARG A 2 1.22 3.01 8.88
CA ARG A 2 1.32 3.11 7.41
C ARG A 2 2.30 2.07 6.86
N LEU A 3 2.05 1.63 5.63
CA LEU A 3 2.92 0.70 4.91
C LEU A 3 4.39 1.16 4.88
N GLN A 4 4.62 2.47 4.72
CA GLN A 4 5.96 3.06 4.64
C GLN A 4 6.71 2.94 5.97
N ASP A 5 6.05 3.26 7.08
CA ASP A 5 6.66 3.20 8.41
C ASP A 5 6.99 1.76 8.79
N TRP A 6 6.09 0.84 8.44
CA TRP A 6 6.36 -0.59 8.58
C TRP A 6 7.58 -1.01 7.75
N ILE A 7 7.66 -0.64 6.47
CA ILE A 7 8.81 -0.96 5.61
C ILE A 7 10.11 -0.36 6.18
N LYS A 8 10.08 0.87 6.68
CA LYS A 8 11.24 1.51 7.33
C LYS A 8 11.68 0.75 8.59
N SER A 9 10.74 0.23 9.37
CA SER A 9 11.05 -0.56 10.57
C SER A 9 11.78 -1.88 10.29
N LEU A 10 11.77 -2.36 9.04
CA LEU A 10 12.50 -3.56 8.62
C LEU A 10 13.99 -3.29 8.38
N GLY A 11 14.43 -2.03 8.43
CA GLY A 11 15.82 -1.63 8.26
C GLY A 11 16.27 -1.53 6.79
N PHE A 12 17.59 -1.53 6.59
CA PHE A 12 18.19 -1.38 5.26
C PHE A 12 17.77 -2.56 4.36
N GLY A 13 17.20 -2.25 3.20
CA GLY A 13 16.69 -3.27 2.26
C GLY A 13 15.26 -3.75 2.52
N GLY A 14 14.51 -3.15 3.46
CA GLY A 14 13.12 -3.51 3.75
C GLY A 14 12.21 -3.54 2.51
N GLN A 15 12.38 -2.59 1.57
CA GLN A 15 11.63 -2.58 0.31
C GLN A 15 11.88 -3.84 -0.54
N SER A 16 13.15 -4.22 -0.71
CA SER A 16 13.57 -5.42 -1.47
C SER A 16 13.10 -6.70 -0.78
N TRP A 17 13.17 -6.76 0.55
CA TRP A 17 12.66 -7.88 1.32
C TRP A 17 11.15 -8.06 1.16
N VAL A 18 10.39 -6.96 1.24
CA VAL A 18 8.94 -6.99 1.02
C VAL A 18 8.63 -7.44 -0.41
N ALA A 19 9.33 -6.89 -1.41
CA ALA A 19 9.14 -7.24 -2.81
C ALA A 19 9.29 -8.76 -3.04
N ARG A 20 10.37 -9.34 -2.50
CA ARG A 20 10.64 -10.78 -2.58
C ARG A 20 9.60 -11.60 -1.82
N SER A 21 9.25 -11.18 -0.61
CA SER A 21 8.32 -11.91 0.27
C SER A 21 6.90 -12.01 -0.29
N ILE A 22 6.46 -11.04 -1.08
CA ILE A 22 5.12 -11.05 -1.69
C ILE A 22 5.14 -11.30 -3.21
N ASN A 23 6.31 -11.64 -3.77
CA ASN A 23 6.56 -11.90 -5.18
C ASN A 23 6.05 -10.78 -6.11
N VAL A 24 6.59 -9.57 -5.93
CA VAL A 24 6.38 -8.42 -6.81
C VAL A 24 7.73 -7.79 -7.15
N SER A 25 7.75 -6.94 -8.18
CA SER A 25 8.98 -6.20 -8.52
C SER A 25 9.34 -5.19 -7.41
N PRO A 26 10.64 -4.97 -7.13
CA PRO A 26 11.08 -3.90 -6.23
C PRO A 26 10.57 -2.52 -6.65
N LYS A 27 10.46 -2.27 -7.96
CA LYS A 27 9.86 -1.04 -8.52
C LYS A 27 8.43 -0.84 -8.03
N THR A 28 7.62 -1.90 -8.00
CA THR A 28 6.24 -1.83 -7.51
C THR A 28 6.18 -1.41 -6.04
N VAL A 29 7.07 -1.94 -5.19
CA VAL A 29 7.15 -1.54 -3.77
C VAL A 29 7.63 -0.10 -3.64
N ASN A 30 8.59 0.31 -4.49
CA ASN A 30 9.08 1.68 -4.56
C ASN A 30 7.95 2.67 -4.91
N GLU A 31 7.07 2.32 -5.86
CA GLU A 31 5.88 3.12 -6.20
C GLU A 31 4.91 3.25 -5.01
N TRP A 32 4.67 2.18 -4.26
CA TRP A 32 3.83 2.26 -3.06
C TRP A 32 4.45 3.14 -1.98
N PHE A 33 5.78 3.10 -1.88
CA PHE A 33 6.53 3.81 -0.86
C PHE A 33 6.64 5.31 -1.18
N HIS A 34 7.04 5.70 -2.40
CA HIS A 34 7.27 7.10 -2.75
C HIS A 34 6.06 7.79 -3.40
N LEU A 35 5.32 7.08 -4.27
CA LEU A 35 4.21 7.68 -5.00
C LEU A 35 2.88 7.56 -4.25
N ARG A 36 2.91 7.08 -2.99
CA ARG A 36 1.73 6.80 -2.17
C ARG A 36 0.66 6.01 -2.92
N ARG A 37 1.09 5.16 -3.86
CA ARG A 37 0.18 4.36 -4.66
C ARG A 37 -0.32 3.22 -3.80
N SER A 38 -1.63 3.10 -3.62
CA SER A 38 -2.15 2.01 -2.81
C SER A 38 -1.88 0.65 -3.47
N PRO A 39 -1.40 -0.37 -2.72
CA PRO A 39 -1.26 -1.71 -3.26
C PRO A 39 -2.61 -2.28 -3.68
N LYS A 40 -2.64 -3.13 -4.72
CA LYS A 40 -3.85 -3.87 -5.11
C LYS A 40 -4.30 -4.84 -4.01
N SER A 41 -5.57 -5.22 -4.00
CA SER A 41 -6.19 -6.13 -3.00
C SER A 41 -5.36 -7.39 -2.71
N LYS A 42 -4.87 -8.08 -3.75
CA LYS A 42 -4.00 -9.27 -3.62
C LYS A 42 -2.71 -8.96 -2.85
N SER A 43 -2.05 -7.85 -3.17
CA SER A 43 -0.82 -7.41 -2.50
C SER A 43 -1.10 -6.96 -1.07
N ARG A 44 -2.21 -6.26 -0.82
CA ARG A 44 -2.64 -5.87 0.54
C ARG A 44 -2.87 -7.08 1.44
N ASN A 45 -3.57 -8.10 0.95
CA ASN A 45 -3.78 -9.33 1.73
C ASN A 45 -2.47 -10.04 2.08
N ARG A 46 -1.52 -10.07 1.14
CA ARG A 46 -0.18 -10.62 1.39
C ARG A 46 0.59 -9.78 2.41
N LEU A 47 0.57 -8.45 2.28
CA LEU A 47 1.20 -7.52 3.22
C LEU A 47 0.59 -7.60 4.61
N ARG A 48 -0.74 -7.78 4.72
CA ARG A 48 -1.43 -7.96 6.01
C ARG A 48 -0.97 -9.23 6.70
N ARG A 49 -0.84 -10.34 5.97
CA ARG A 49 -0.29 -11.61 6.50
C ARG A 49 1.18 -11.45 6.90
N LEU A 50 2.00 -10.88 6.01
CA LEU A 50 3.44 -10.70 6.23
C LEU A 50 3.75 -9.77 7.40
N SER A 51 2.94 -8.73 7.59
CA SER A 51 3.09 -7.78 8.70
C SER A 51 2.43 -8.24 10.00
N GLY A 52 1.70 -9.36 10.00
CA GLY A 52 0.93 -9.81 11.16
C GLY A 52 -0.18 -8.82 11.55
N GLY A 53 -0.78 -8.13 10.58
CA GLY A 53 -1.84 -7.13 10.83
C GLY A 53 -1.34 -5.75 11.27
N LYS A 54 -0.02 -5.52 11.35
CA LYS A 54 0.54 -4.22 11.77
C LYS A 54 0.24 -3.10 10.76
N VAL A 55 0.21 -3.43 9.47
CA VAL A 55 -0.11 -2.47 8.40
C VAL A 55 -1.61 -2.30 8.30
N ASP A 56 -2.05 -1.06 8.47
CA ASP A 56 -3.45 -0.69 8.33
C ASP A 56 -3.70 -0.06 6.97
N PHE A 57 -4.60 -0.67 6.20
CA PHE A 57 -5.03 -0.19 4.88
C PHE A 57 -6.38 0.54 4.92
N SER A 58 -7.07 0.60 6.08
CA SER A 58 -8.35 1.29 6.21
C SER A 58 -8.24 2.79 5.88
N LEU A 59 -7.14 3.42 6.29
CA LEU A 59 -6.80 4.80 5.89
C LEU A 59 -6.68 4.96 4.37
N PHE A 60 -6.15 3.96 3.67
CA PHE A 60 -6.06 3.96 2.21
C PHE A 60 -7.42 3.75 1.54
N ASP A 61 -8.33 3.02 2.18
CA ASP A 61 -9.66 2.76 1.67
C ASP A 61 -10.57 3.97 1.82
N LEU A 62 -10.50 4.68 2.96
CA LEU A 62 -11.18 5.97 3.14
C LEU A 62 -10.73 7.01 2.11
N GLU A 63 -9.42 7.16 1.88
CA GLU A 63 -8.89 8.09 0.86
C GLU A 63 -9.28 7.66 -0.56
N TYR A 64 -9.36 6.36 -0.83
CA TYR A 64 -9.76 5.85 -2.14
C TYR A 64 -11.25 6.06 -2.40
N GLU A 65 -12.11 5.77 -1.41
CA GLU A 65 -13.57 5.99 -1.50
C GLU A 65 -13.91 7.47 -1.69
N GLN A 66 -13.29 8.36 -0.92
CA GLN A 66 -13.46 9.81 -1.11
C GLN A 66 -13.07 10.25 -2.52
N LYS A 67 -11.97 9.71 -3.06
CA LYS A 67 -11.49 10.07 -4.40
C LYS A 67 -12.33 9.46 -5.53
N GLN A 68 -13.03 8.36 -5.30
CA GLN A 68 -14.04 7.85 -6.24
C GLN A 68 -15.30 8.72 -6.18
N ALA A 69 -15.74 9.08 -4.99
CA ALA A 69 -16.89 9.96 -4.79
C ALA A 69 -16.68 11.35 -5.45
N GLU A 70 -15.47 11.93 -5.33
CA GLU A 70 -15.12 13.18 -6.03
C GLU A 70 -15.20 13.04 -7.56
N ARG A 71 -14.68 11.95 -8.14
CA ARG A 71 -14.75 11.72 -9.58
C ARG A 71 -16.15 11.45 -10.09
N GLU A 72 -16.96 10.78 -9.27
CA GLU A 72 -18.36 10.48 -9.61
C GLU A 72 -19.20 11.76 -9.54
N ALA A 73 -18.94 12.63 -8.55
CA ALA A 73 -19.53 13.97 -8.47
C ALA A 73 -19.10 14.87 -9.66
N GLU A 74 -17.83 14.82 -10.06
CA GLU A 74 -17.31 15.57 -11.22
C GLU A 74 -17.85 15.04 -12.57
N ARG A 75 -18.21 13.75 -12.66
CA ARG A 75 -18.88 13.18 -13.83
C ARG A 75 -20.38 13.45 -13.90
N ALA A 76 -21.01 13.69 -12.76
CA ALA A 76 -22.44 13.94 -12.64
C ALA A 76 -22.81 15.43 -12.73
N ALA A 77 -21.81 16.32 -12.73
CA ALA A 77 -21.92 17.76 -12.98
C ALA A 77 -21.68 18.10 -14.46
#